data_AF-A0A1Y1S529-F1
#
_entry.id   AF-A0A1Y1S529-F1
#
_cell.length_a   1.000
_cell.length_b   1.000
_cell.length_c   1.000
_cell.angle_alpha   90.00
_cell.angle_beta   90.00
_cell.angle_gamma   90.00
#
_symmetry.space_group_name_H-M   'P 1'
#
loop_
_entity.id
_entity.type
_entity.pdbx_description
1 polymer ?
#
loop_
_entity_poly.entity_id
_entity_poly.type
_entity_poly.pdbx_seq_one_letter_code
_entity_poly.pdbx_strand_id
1 'polypeptide(L)'
;MDRIRRILGIGQVRKRDDDTSSKETLALELKDEWWQKKRKKETREKILEQNVLKRGLPESGRSKIMIKILLGDLSGRLIGKRVIKNENEVDQETVRQIKADGTRTLANDYEGVEMDRLVELLMKYANHNTNVKYCQGMSDIAANVLKVFGVENDQTCFEVFSRLIELEMSSGDVGETGSIFDTRLSQMKSVMVKQKILIRKLDGNLYRILYTNETNPVGFVAFKWMLTYFTRFNGLRDRIWEYLIFYGFDILYYFTVAILKYHEEEIKQADEESLLLFLGDIESKYIEPNTVVNIVEEYMRHV
;
A
#
# COMPACT_ATOMS: atom_id res chain seq x y z
N MET A 1 22.85 -13.31 21.79
CA MET A 1 22.66 -12.16 22.72
C MET A 1 23.65 -11.00 22.51
N ASP A 2 24.59 -11.03 21.55
CA ASP A 2 25.55 -9.92 21.31
C ASP A 2 25.60 -9.35 19.88
N ARG A 3 24.62 -9.65 19.02
CA ARG A 3 24.49 -9.04 17.68
C ARG A 3 23.35 -8.02 17.52
N ILE A 4 22.47 -7.90 18.52
CA ILE A 4 21.29 -7.01 18.48
C ILE A 4 21.50 -5.72 19.32
N ARG A 5 22.45 -5.72 20.26
CA ARG A 5 22.72 -4.55 21.11
C ARG A 5 23.48 -3.40 20.42
N ARG A 6 24.02 -3.61 19.22
CA ARG A 6 24.79 -2.58 18.49
C ARG A 6 23.95 -1.71 17.53
N ILE A 7 22.70 -2.10 17.25
CA ILE A 7 21.80 -1.36 16.35
C ILE A 7 20.91 -0.36 17.13
N LEU A 8 20.80 -0.51 18.45
CA LEU A 8 19.73 0.15 19.21
C LEU A 8 20.04 1.54 19.76
N GLY A 9 21.24 2.11 19.60
CA GLY A 9 21.52 3.54 19.80
C GLY A 9 20.72 4.25 20.90
N ILE A 10 20.58 3.66 22.10
CA ILE A 10 19.78 4.24 23.18
C ILE A 10 20.66 5.24 23.91
N GLY A 11 20.67 6.47 23.40
CA GLY A 11 21.16 7.67 24.06
C GLY A 11 19.97 8.50 24.57
N GLN A 12 20.13 9.03 25.79
CA GLN A 12 19.12 9.67 26.63
C GLN A 12 18.21 10.71 25.95
N VAL A 13 16.98 10.75 26.46
CA VAL A 13 15.93 11.76 26.23
C VAL A 13 16.50 13.18 26.33
N ARG A 14 16.48 13.93 25.21
CA ARG A 14 16.62 15.40 25.19
C ARG A 14 15.41 16.02 24.49
N LYS A 15 15.00 17.17 25.03
CA LYS A 15 13.73 17.86 24.75
C LYS A 15 13.55 18.25 23.28
N ARG A 16 12.27 18.26 22.89
CA ARG A 16 11.67 18.75 21.64
C ARG A 16 12.27 20.10 21.25
N ASP A 17 12.86 20.14 20.06
CA ASP A 17 13.01 21.29 19.13
C ASP A 17 13.74 20.89 17.80
N ASP A 18 13.99 19.59 17.55
CA ASP A 18 14.90 19.12 16.47
C ASP A 18 14.22 18.42 15.26
N ASP A 19 12.89 18.24 15.27
CA ASP A 19 12.21 17.43 14.24
C ASP A 19 12.04 18.17 12.90
N THR A 20 11.89 19.51 12.92
CA THR A 20 11.78 20.34 11.71
C THR A 20 13.12 20.47 10.99
N SER A 21 14.19 20.76 11.73
CA SER A 21 15.56 20.84 11.21
C SER A 21 16.05 19.49 10.65
N SER A 22 15.71 18.38 11.31
CA SER A 22 16.03 17.03 10.83
C SER A 22 15.26 16.66 9.56
N LYS A 23 13.97 17.03 9.45
CA LYS A 23 13.17 16.83 8.23
C LYS A 23 13.68 17.69 7.08
N GLU A 24 14.05 18.94 7.33
CA GLU A 24 14.62 19.84 6.32
C GLU A 24 16.00 19.36 5.86
N THR A 25 16.87 18.94 6.80
CA THR A 25 18.20 18.39 6.49
C THR A 25 18.10 17.10 5.69
N LEU A 26 17.21 16.19 6.08
CA LEU A 26 16.97 14.94 5.35
C LEU A 26 16.32 15.21 3.99
N ALA A 27 15.40 16.17 3.89
CA ALA A 27 14.83 16.60 2.63
C ALA A 27 15.90 17.24 1.73
N LEU A 28 16.88 17.96 2.28
CA LEU A 28 18.03 18.48 1.54
C LEU A 28 18.97 17.34 1.08
N GLU A 29 19.31 16.39 1.95
CA GLU A 29 20.10 15.20 1.61
C GLU A 29 19.44 14.30 0.55
N LEU A 30 18.10 14.22 0.56
CA LEU A 30 17.30 13.44 -0.40
C LEU A 30 16.91 14.25 -1.65
N LYS A 31 16.96 15.59 -1.60
CA LYS A 31 16.90 16.45 -2.80
C LYS A 31 18.20 16.37 -3.60
N ASP A 32 19.31 16.07 -2.94
CA ASP A 32 20.59 15.87 -3.60
C ASP A 32 20.52 14.66 -4.55
N GLU A 33 20.86 14.86 -5.84
CA GLU A 33 20.81 13.80 -6.87
C GLU A 33 21.76 12.61 -6.57
N TRP A 34 22.55 12.70 -5.51
CA TRP A 34 23.45 11.67 -5.01
C TRP A 34 22.80 10.28 -4.92
N TRP A 35 21.55 10.19 -4.43
CA TRP A 35 20.89 8.89 -4.23
C TRP A 35 20.47 8.22 -5.55
N GLN A 36 20.29 8.98 -6.64
CA GLN A 36 19.91 8.44 -7.95
C GLN A 36 20.98 7.47 -8.48
N LYS A 37 22.25 7.75 -8.17
CA LYS A 37 23.43 6.97 -8.58
C LYS A 37 23.70 5.73 -7.71
N LYS A 38 22.98 5.56 -6.59
CA LYS A 38 23.18 4.43 -5.65
C LYS A 38 22.42 3.18 -6.07
N ARG A 39 22.82 2.01 -5.59
CA ARG A 39 22.10 0.74 -5.85
C ARG A 39 20.89 0.62 -4.93
N LYS A 40 19.88 -0.16 -5.35
CA LYS A 40 18.66 -0.43 -4.54
C LYS A 40 18.97 -0.84 -3.10
N LYS A 41 19.99 -1.69 -2.89
CA LYS A 41 20.41 -2.13 -1.55
C LYS A 41 20.88 -0.97 -0.68
N GLU A 42 21.76 -0.12 -1.20
CA GLU A 42 22.33 1.02 -0.46
C GLU A 42 21.25 2.04 -0.10
N THR A 43 20.31 2.30 -1.01
CA THR A 43 19.15 3.18 -0.73
C THR A 43 18.31 2.63 0.42
N ARG A 44 18.04 1.32 0.44
CA ARG A 44 17.27 0.69 1.52
C ARG A 44 17.98 0.76 2.87
N GLU A 45 19.28 0.51 2.90
CA GLU A 45 20.10 0.59 4.11
C GLU A 45 20.06 2.01 4.70
N LYS A 46 20.26 3.04 3.88
CA LYS A 46 20.20 4.44 4.33
C LYS A 46 18.83 4.83 4.89
N ILE A 47 17.74 4.36 4.25
CA ILE A 47 16.37 4.60 4.73
C ILE A 47 16.14 4.04 6.14
N LEU A 48 16.68 2.86 6.42
CA LEU A 48 16.59 2.23 7.74
C LEU A 48 17.48 2.94 8.76
N GLU A 49 18.74 3.21 8.40
CA GLU A 49 19.70 3.87 9.29
C GLU A 49 19.22 5.24 9.77
N GLN A 50 18.60 6.01 8.88
CA GLN A 50 18.10 7.35 9.19
C GLN A 50 16.63 7.38 9.65
N ASN A 51 16.00 6.20 9.79
CA ASN A 51 14.60 6.05 10.18
C ASN A 51 13.64 6.91 9.32
N VAL A 52 13.91 6.96 8.02
CA VAL A 52 13.23 7.86 7.08
C VAL A 52 11.76 7.49 6.95
N LEU A 53 11.44 6.20 6.88
CA LEU A 53 10.05 5.74 6.76
C LEU A 53 9.18 6.19 7.91
N LYS A 54 9.70 6.22 9.15
CA LYS A 54 8.93 6.69 10.30
C LYS A 54 8.58 8.18 10.20
N ARG A 55 9.48 8.99 9.62
CA ARG A 55 9.28 10.43 9.43
C ARG A 55 8.46 10.78 8.18
N GLY A 56 8.44 9.89 7.20
CA GLY A 56 7.85 10.11 5.87
C GLY A 56 8.89 10.46 4.82
N LEU A 57 8.68 9.99 3.58
CA LEU A 57 9.53 10.39 2.48
C LEU A 57 9.26 11.86 2.11
N PRO A 58 10.30 12.64 1.77
CA PRO A 58 10.14 14.01 1.35
C PRO A 58 9.40 14.08 0.02
N GLU A 59 8.45 15.00 -0.07
CA GLU A 59 7.56 15.12 -1.23
C GLU A 59 8.30 15.27 -2.56
N SER A 60 9.33 16.13 -2.61
CA SER A 60 10.08 16.45 -3.84
C SER A 60 10.88 15.29 -4.42
N GLY A 61 11.09 14.20 -3.68
CA GLY A 61 11.86 13.02 -4.13
C GLY A 61 11.12 11.70 -3.93
N ARG A 62 9.92 11.73 -3.35
CA ARG A 62 9.16 10.55 -2.92
C ARG A 62 8.98 9.54 -4.06
N SER A 63 8.45 10.00 -5.20
CA SER A 63 8.18 9.16 -6.38
C SER A 63 9.43 8.42 -6.83
N LYS A 64 10.55 9.14 -6.99
CA LYS A 64 11.78 8.59 -7.52
C LYS A 64 12.47 7.63 -6.53
N ILE A 65 12.42 7.91 -5.23
CA ILE A 65 12.89 6.99 -4.19
C ILE A 65 12.06 5.70 -4.21
N MET A 66 10.73 5.82 -4.26
CA MET A 66 9.81 4.68 -4.34
C MET A 66 10.06 3.84 -5.60
N ILE A 67 10.24 4.46 -6.77
CA ILE A 67 10.61 3.77 -8.03
C ILE A 67 11.93 3.00 -7.85
N LYS A 68 12.95 3.63 -7.26
CA LYS A 68 14.25 2.99 -7.02
C LYS A 68 14.15 1.77 -6.11
N ILE A 69 13.34 1.87 -5.04
CA ILE A 69 13.12 0.76 -4.10
C ILE A 69 12.32 -0.36 -4.79
N LEU A 70 11.28 -0.01 -5.54
CA LEU A 70 10.37 -0.96 -6.15
C LEU A 70 11.05 -1.69 -7.31
N LEU A 71 11.53 -0.94 -8.30
CA LEU A 71 12.07 -1.46 -9.56
C LEU A 71 13.58 -1.72 -9.48
N GLY A 72 14.35 -0.85 -8.81
CA GLY A 72 15.80 -0.96 -8.76
C GLY A 72 16.43 -1.07 -10.14
N ASP A 73 17.20 -2.14 -10.36
CA ASP A 73 17.85 -2.41 -11.66
C ASP A 73 16.86 -2.85 -12.75
N LEU A 74 15.60 -3.14 -12.42
CA LEU A 74 14.54 -3.53 -13.36
C LEU A 74 13.89 -2.34 -14.07
N SER A 75 14.16 -1.10 -13.65
CA SER A 75 13.62 0.10 -14.30
C SER A 75 14.03 0.12 -15.77
N GLY A 76 13.05 0.39 -16.65
CA GLY A 76 13.22 0.39 -18.10
C GLY A 76 13.31 -1.00 -18.75
N ARG A 77 13.19 -2.09 -17.99
CA ARG A 77 13.24 -3.46 -18.53
C ARG A 77 11.86 -4.03 -18.86
N LEU A 78 10.81 -3.52 -18.23
CA LEU A 78 9.44 -4.00 -18.43
C LEU A 78 8.80 -3.24 -19.58
N ILE A 79 9.18 -3.59 -20.80
CA ILE A 79 8.52 -3.04 -21.98
C ILE A 79 7.13 -3.66 -22.06
N GLY A 80 6.09 -2.83 -21.96
CA GLY A 80 4.74 -3.26 -22.31
C GLY A 80 4.79 -3.82 -23.73
N LYS A 81 4.47 -5.11 -23.90
CA LYS A 81 4.73 -5.86 -25.14
C LYS A 81 4.24 -5.14 -26.41
N ARG A 82 3.25 -4.26 -26.28
CA ARG A 82 2.79 -3.26 -27.27
C ARG A 82 2.26 -2.01 -26.56
N VAL A 83 2.43 -0.84 -27.16
CA VAL A 83 1.46 0.26 -27.01
C VAL A 83 0.23 -0.16 -27.79
N ILE A 84 -0.89 -0.37 -27.11
CA ILE A 84 -2.13 -0.78 -27.75
C ILE A 84 -2.61 0.39 -28.59
N LYS A 85 -2.53 0.27 -29.92
CA LYS A 85 -3.04 1.30 -30.82
C LYS A 85 -4.56 1.19 -31.04
N ASN A 86 -5.19 0.07 -30.69
CA ASN A 86 -6.62 -0.19 -30.92
C ASN A 86 -7.26 -0.97 -29.76
N GLU A 87 -8.44 -0.52 -29.31
CA GLU A 87 -9.27 -1.16 -28.25
C GLU A 87 -9.64 -2.63 -28.53
N ASN A 88 -9.44 -3.13 -29.75
CA ASN A 88 -9.84 -4.47 -30.19
C ASN A 88 -8.94 -5.64 -29.70
N GLU A 89 -7.80 -5.36 -29.06
CA GLU A 89 -6.93 -6.42 -28.51
C GLU A 89 -7.36 -6.90 -27.10
N VAL A 90 -8.15 -6.10 -26.37
CA VAL A 90 -8.77 -6.46 -25.09
C VAL A 90 -10.25 -6.73 -25.30
N ASP A 91 -10.84 -7.68 -24.58
CA ASP A 91 -12.27 -7.95 -24.71
C ASP A 91 -13.12 -6.73 -24.31
N GLN A 92 -14.19 -6.49 -25.07
CA GLN A 92 -15.05 -5.30 -24.91
C GLN A 92 -15.70 -5.21 -23.53
N GLU A 93 -15.89 -6.34 -22.85
CA GLU A 93 -16.42 -6.36 -21.49
C GLU A 93 -15.41 -5.79 -20.49
N THR A 94 -14.15 -6.20 -20.59
CA THR A 94 -13.05 -5.63 -19.80
C THR A 94 -12.93 -4.12 -20.03
N VAL A 95 -13.02 -3.65 -21.29
CA VAL A 95 -12.99 -2.21 -21.62
C VAL A 95 -14.13 -1.45 -20.92
N ARG A 96 -15.35 -1.98 -20.99
CA ARG A 96 -16.52 -1.38 -20.32
C ARG A 96 -16.34 -1.34 -18.81
N GLN A 97 -15.84 -2.42 -18.22
CA GLN A 97 -15.60 -2.50 -16.79
C GLN A 97 -14.55 -1.50 -16.33
N ILE A 98 -13.41 -1.39 -17.04
CA ILE A 98 -12.39 -0.37 -16.79
C ILE A 98 -12.99 1.04 -16.84
N LYS A 99 -13.81 1.35 -17.86
CA LYS A 99 -14.44 2.67 -17.99
C LYS A 99 -15.43 2.95 -16.85
N ALA A 100 -16.26 1.97 -16.48
CA ALA A 100 -17.22 2.12 -15.38
C ALA A 100 -16.55 2.28 -14.00
N ASP A 101 -15.48 1.52 -13.76
CA ASP A 101 -14.70 1.58 -12.52
C ASP A 101 -13.87 2.87 -12.45
N GLY A 102 -13.29 3.30 -13.58
CA GLY A 102 -12.54 4.54 -13.70
C GLY A 102 -13.39 5.76 -13.35
N THR A 103 -14.62 5.86 -13.86
CA THR A 103 -15.55 6.95 -13.50
C THR A 103 -15.80 7.03 -11.99
N ARG A 104 -16.02 5.89 -11.33
CA ARG A 104 -16.23 5.84 -9.87
C ARG A 104 -14.96 6.15 -9.09
N THR A 105 -13.81 5.70 -9.60
CA THR A 105 -12.50 5.93 -8.99
C THR A 105 -12.14 7.41 -9.03
N LEU A 106 -12.25 8.05 -10.19
CA LEU A 106 -11.89 9.45 -10.39
C LEU A 106 -12.87 10.44 -9.75
N ALA A 107 -14.05 9.98 -9.32
CA ALA A 107 -14.94 10.75 -8.46
C ALA A 107 -14.41 10.90 -7.02
N ASN A 108 -13.39 10.12 -6.62
CA ASN A 108 -12.69 10.26 -5.35
C ASN A 108 -11.53 11.29 -5.43
N ASP A 109 -10.65 11.32 -4.43
CA ASP A 109 -9.47 12.20 -4.33
C ASP A 109 -8.36 11.87 -5.36
N TYR A 110 -8.66 12.01 -6.66
CA TYR A 110 -7.73 11.83 -7.78
C TYR A 110 -7.78 13.00 -8.79
N GLU A 111 -7.95 14.22 -8.28
CA GLU A 111 -7.85 15.42 -9.12
C GLU A 111 -6.55 15.44 -9.93
N GLY A 112 -6.66 15.80 -11.21
CA GLY A 112 -5.52 15.84 -12.14
C GLY A 112 -5.17 14.50 -12.81
N VAL A 113 -5.80 13.39 -12.44
CA VAL A 113 -5.66 12.12 -13.19
C VAL A 113 -6.69 12.09 -14.32
N GLU A 114 -6.19 12.03 -15.55
CA GLU A 114 -7.03 11.98 -16.75
C GLU A 114 -7.60 10.57 -16.98
N MET A 115 -8.89 10.49 -17.33
CA MET A 115 -9.57 9.22 -17.60
C MET A 115 -8.89 8.41 -18.71
N ASP A 116 -8.45 9.08 -19.78
CA ASP A 116 -7.80 8.39 -20.91
C ASP A 116 -6.46 7.76 -20.49
N ARG A 117 -5.66 8.45 -19.66
CA ARG A 117 -4.41 7.89 -19.12
C ARG A 117 -4.66 6.70 -18.20
N LEU A 118 -5.70 6.76 -17.38
CA LEU A 118 -6.11 5.64 -16.53
C LEU A 118 -6.52 4.42 -17.35
N VAL A 119 -7.39 4.63 -18.35
CA VAL A 119 -7.84 3.56 -19.25
C VAL A 119 -6.66 2.96 -20.00
N GLU A 120 -5.76 3.79 -20.55
CA GLU A 120 -4.58 3.31 -21.28
C GLU A 120 -3.67 2.44 -20.41
N LEU A 121 -3.37 2.88 -19.19
CA LEU A 121 -2.54 2.14 -18.23
C LEU A 121 -3.14 0.76 -17.92
N LEU A 122 -4.43 0.70 -17.61
CA LEU A 122 -5.13 -0.53 -17.25
C LEU A 122 -5.25 -1.49 -18.45
N MET A 123 -5.53 -0.96 -19.64
CA MET A 123 -5.57 -1.74 -20.88
C MET A 123 -4.21 -2.34 -21.22
N LYS A 124 -3.14 -1.53 -21.10
CA LYS A 124 -1.76 -1.97 -21.32
C LYS A 124 -1.39 -3.10 -20.35
N TYR A 125 -1.82 -3.01 -19.09
CA TYR A 125 -1.62 -4.08 -18.11
C TYR A 125 -2.42 -5.35 -18.43
N ALA A 126 -3.71 -5.23 -18.77
CA ALA A 126 -4.56 -6.38 -19.09
C ALA A 126 -3.98 -7.22 -20.24
N ASN A 127 -3.35 -6.57 -21.23
CA ASN A 127 -2.64 -7.24 -22.31
C ASN A 127 -1.26 -7.78 -21.93
N HIS A 128 -0.58 -7.15 -20.97
CA HIS A 128 0.70 -7.63 -20.48
C HIS A 128 0.55 -8.93 -19.68
N ASN A 129 -0.41 -8.97 -18.76
CA ASN A 129 -0.68 -10.11 -17.89
C ASN A 129 -2.04 -10.73 -18.20
N THR A 130 -2.09 -11.56 -19.25
CA THR A 130 -3.34 -12.20 -19.72
C THR A 130 -3.95 -13.20 -18.74
N ASN A 131 -3.20 -13.62 -17.71
CA ASN A 131 -3.68 -14.53 -16.67
C ASN A 131 -4.53 -13.79 -15.63
N VAL A 132 -4.10 -12.59 -15.22
CA VAL A 132 -4.82 -11.75 -14.25
C VAL A 132 -5.82 -10.82 -14.96
N LYS A 133 -5.46 -10.30 -16.14
CA LYS A 133 -6.19 -9.26 -16.88
C LYS A 133 -6.48 -8.05 -15.98
N TYR A 134 -7.67 -7.46 -16.12
CA TYR A 134 -8.20 -6.43 -15.24
C TYR A 134 -9.14 -7.07 -14.21
N CYS A 135 -9.02 -6.64 -12.96
CA CYS A 135 -9.94 -7.02 -11.89
C CYS A 135 -10.33 -5.82 -11.03
N GLN A 136 -11.48 -5.93 -10.36
CA GLN A 136 -12.02 -4.86 -9.53
C GLN A 136 -11.03 -4.49 -8.41
N GLY A 137 -10.84 -3.18 -8.20
CA GLY A 137 -9.85 -2.62 -7.27
C GLY A 137 -8.57 -2.13 -7.97
N MET A 138 -8.25 -2.65 -9.16
CA MET A 138 -7.09 -2.20 -9.93
C MET A 138 -7.19 -0.75 -10.40
N SER A 139 -8.41 -0.24 -10.64
CA SER A 139 -8.61 1.16 -11.03
C SER A 139 -8.13 2.14 -9.96
N ASP A 140 -8.43 1.86 -8.69
CA ASP A 140 -7.99 2.69 -7.56
C ASP A 140 -6.45 2.68 -7.44
N ILE A 141 -5.83 1.50 -7.59
CA ILE A 141 -4.37 1.35 -7.56
C ILE A 141 -3.73 2.10 -8.75
N ALA A 142 -4.27 1.97 -9.95
CA ALA A 142 -3.76 2.63 -11.15
C ALA A 142 -3.91 4.15 -11.08
N ALA A 143 -5.04 4.65 -10.58
CA ALA A 143 -5.25 6.08 -10.35
C ALA A 143 -4.23 6.64 -9.35
N ASN A 144 -3.96 5.92 -8.25
CA ASN A 144 -2.93 6.32 -7.31
C ASN A 144 -1.51 6.27 -7.91
N VAL A 145 -1.21 5.27 -8.75
CA VAL A 145 0.05 5.21 -9.48
C VAL A 145 0.21 6.45 -10.39
N LEU A 146 -0.81 6.81 -11.14
CA LEU A 146 -0.77 8.00 -12.00
C LEU A 146 -0.63 9.29 -11.19
N LYS A 147 -1.30 9.40 -10.04
CA LYS A 147 -1.18 10.54 -9.12
C LYS A 147 0.26 10.69 -8.58
N VAL A 148 0.87 9.60 -8.15
CA VAL A 148 2.19 9.63 -7.47
C VAL A 148 3.37 9.62 -8.44
N PHE A 149 3.28 8.90 -9.56
CA PHE A 149 4.39 8.66 -10.48
C PHE A 149 4.19 9.27 -11.87
N GLY A 150 3.03 9.88 -12.14
CA GLY A 150 2.67 10.42 -13.45
C GLY A 150 3.57 11.57 -13.94
N VAL A 151 4.29 12.22 -13.04
CA VAL A 151 5.28 13.28 -13.34
C VAL A 151 6.54 12.73 -14.03
N GLU A 152 6.83 11.43 -13.94
CA GLU A 152 8.03 10.85 -14.51
C GLU A 152 7.83 10.48 -15.98
N ASN A 153 6.88 9.58 -16.27
CA ASN A 153 6.38 9.19 -17.60
C ASN A 153 5.41 7.99 -17.48
N ASP A 154 4.61 7.75 -18.53
CA ASP A 154 3.63 6.65 -18.56
C ASP A 154 4.27 5.26 -18.56
N GLN A 155 5.48 5.12 -19.11
CA GLN A 155 6.21 3.85 -19.07
C GLN A 155 6.56 3.48 -17.63
N THR A 156 7.02 4.44 -16.83
CA THR A 156 7.32 4.26 -15.39
C THR A 156 6.07 3.91 -14.61
N CYS A 157 4.94 4.56 -14.88
CA CYS A 157 3.65 4.23 -14.29
C CYS A 157 3.27 2.77 -14.57
N PHE A 158 3.45 2.31 -15.81
CA PHE A 158 3.20 0.93 -16.20
C PHE A 158 4.11 -0.07 -15.45
N GLU A 159 5.41 0.21 -15.34
CA GLU A 159 6.35 -0.67 -14.63
C GLU A 159 6.05 -0.73 -13.13
N VAL A 160 5.77 0.42 -12.51
CA VAL A 160 5.37 0.51 -11.10
C VAL A 160 4.07 -0.25 -10.85
N PHE A 161 3.04 -0.01 -11.65
CA PHE A 161 1.76 -0.69 -11.53
C PHE A 161 1.93 -2.20 -11.66
N SER A 162 2.60 -2.66 -12.73
CA SER A 162 2.84 -4.09 -12.95
C SER A 162 3.58 -4.73 -11.78
N ARG A 163 4.62 -4.06 -11.28
CA ARG A 163 5.40 -4.58 -10.16
C ARG A 163 4.61 -4.62 -8.84
N LEU A 164 3.72 -3.65 -8.60
CA LEU A 164 2.85 -3.64 -7.43
C LEU A 164 1.86 -4.82 -7.43
N ILE A 165 1.32 -5.18 -8.59
CA ILE A 165 0.46 -6.37 -8.70
C ILE A 165 1.29 -7.66 -8.50
N GLU A 166 2.50 -7.73 -9.06
CA GLU A 166 3.39 -8.89 -8.84
C GLU A 166 3.85 -9.08 -7.38
N LEU A 167 4.00 -7.99 -6.62
CA LEU A 167 4.42 -8.06 -5.22
C LEU A 167 3.43 -8.87 -4.37
N GLU A 168 2.13 -8.71 -4.62
CA GLU A 168 1.08 -9.48 -3.96
C GLU A 168 1.19 -10.96 -4.34
N MET A 169 1.30 -11.26 -5.62
CA MET A 169 1.45 -12.63 -6.12
C MET A 169 2.68 -13.35 -5.54
N SER A 170 3.69 -12.59 -5.11
CA SER A 170 4.94 -13.11 -4.56
C SER A 170 4.91 -13.28 -3.03
N SER A 171 3.88 -12.76 -2.35
CA SER A 171 3.74 -12.84 -0.88
C SER A 171 3.02 -14.10 -0.37
N GLY A 172 2.57 -14.99 -1.27
CA GLY A 172 1.97 -16.27 -0.88
C GLY A 172 2.97 -17.23 -0.24
N ASP A 173 2.50 -18.06 0.69
CA ASP A 173 3.30 -19.16 1.23
C ASP A 173 3.64 -20.17 0.11
N VAL A 174 4.75 -20.90 0.23
CA VAL A 174 5.17 -21.90 -0.78
C VAL A 174 4.06 -22.94 -0.97
N GLY A 175 3.31 -22.82 -2.08
CA GLY A 175 2.16 -23.68 -2.41
C GLY A 175 0.81 -22.97 -2.47
N GLU A 176 0.68 -21.76 -1.93
CA GLU A 176 -0.47 -20.89 -2.21
C GLU A 176 -0.34 -20.36 -3.64
N THR A 177 -1.12 -20.94 -4.55
CA THR A 177 -1.20 -20.49 -5.94
C THR A 177 -2.45 -19.64 -6.09
N GLY A 178 -2.29 -18.35 -6.39
CA GLY A 178 -3.40 -17.45 -6.68
C GLY A 178 -3.09 -15.99 -6.35
N SER A 179 -3.92 -15.08 -6.84
CA SER A 179 -3.83 -13.64 -6.59
C SER A 179 -5.14 -13.17 -5.97
N ILE A 180 -5.10 -12.19 -5.05
CA ILE A 180 -6.33 -11.53 -4.59
C ILE A 180 -7.14 -10.89 -5.72
N PHE A 181 -6.50 -10.65 -6.87
CA PHE A 181 -7.10 -10.12 -8.09
C PHE A 181 -7.60 -11.21 -9.04
N ASP A 182 -7.88 -12.44 -8.59
CA ASP A 182 -8.59 -13.38 -9.43
C ASP A 182 -10.11 -13.11 -9.46
N THR A 183 -10.76 -13.47 -10.57
CA THR A 183 -12.20 -13.22 -10.78
C THR A 183 -13.13 -13.98 -9.83
N ARG A 184 -12.61 -14.94 -9.08
CA ARG A 184 -13.36 -15.75 -8.10
C ARG A 184 -13.09 -15.31 -6.67
N LEU A 185 -12.25 -14.28 -6.46
CA LEU A 185 -11.74 -13.85 -5.16
C LEU A 185 -11.22 -15.06 -4.34
N SER A 186 -10.52 -15.98 -5.00
CA SER A 186 -10.19 -17.29 -4.39
C SER A 186 -9.33 -17.14 -3.13
N GLN A 187 -8.53 -16.08 -3.06
CA GLN A 187 -7.68 -15.76 -1.91
C GLN A 187 -8.40 -15.01 -0.78
N MET A 188 -9.64 -14.56 -0.96
CA MET A 188 -10.37 -13.79 0.06
C MET A 188 -10.40 -14.50 1.41
N LYS A 189 -10.74 -15.80 1.41
CA LYS A 189 -10.79 -16.58 2.66
C LYS A 189 -9.41 -16.71 3.31
N SER A 190 -8.35 -16.91 2.53
CA SER A 190 -6.98 -16.99 3.07
C SER A 190 -6.59 -15.67 3.73
N VAL A 191 -6.80 -14.54 3.04
CA VAL A 191 -6.54 -13.19 3.57
C VAL A 191 -7.31 -12.95 4.87
N MET A 192 -8.61 -13.29 4.92
CA MET A 192 -9.44 -13.14 6.12
C MET A 192 -8.91 -13.96 7.31
N VAL A 193 -8.50 -15.20 7.06
CA VAL A 193 -7.95 -16.09 8.10
C VAL A 193 -6.59 -15.60 8.58
N LYS A 194 -5.67 -15.26 7.66
CA LYS A 194 -4.36 -14.68 7.99
C LYS A 194 -4.50 -13.42 8.82
N GLN A 195 -5.41 -12.51 8.43
CA GLN A 195 -5.69 -11.29 9.18
C GLN A 195 -6.22 -11.58 10.58
N LYS A 196 -7.19 -12.50 10.72
CA LYS A 196 -7.75 -12.90 12.02
C LYS A 196 -6.68 -13.48 12.95
N ILE A 197 -5.80 -14.34 12.43
CA ILE A 197 -4.69 -14.93 13.17
C ILE A 197 -3.71 -13.84 13.62
N LEU A 198 -3.36 -12.91 12.72
CA LEU A 198 -2.42 -11.84 13.03
C LEU A 198 -2.96 -10.92 14.13
N ILE A 199 -4.23 -10.51 14.06
CA ILE A 199 -4.88 -9.71 15.11
C ILE A 199 -4.79 -10.46 16.45
N ARG A 200 -5.12 -11.76 16.48
CA ARG A 200 -5.03 -12.58 17.70
C ARG A 200 -3.63 -12.62 18.29
N LYS A 201 -2.60 -12.71 17.44
CA LYS A 201 -1.18 -12.76 17.87
C LYS A 201 -0.72 -11.41 18.43
N LEU A 202 -1.08 -10.31 17.77
CA LEU A 202 -0.59 -8.98 18.10
C LEU A 202 -1.38 -8.31 19.23
N ASP A 203 -2.70 -8.47 19.25
CA ASP A 203 -3.58 -7.81 20.21
C ASP A 203 -4.80 -8.69 20.55
N GLY A 204 -4.67 -9.46 21.64
CA GLY A 204 -5.72 -10.35 22.11
C GLY A 204 -6.98 -9.63 22.61
N ASN A 205 -6.87 -8.38 23.05
CA ASN A 205 -8.03 -7.59 23.47
C ASN A 205 -8.83 -7.14 22.24
N LEU A 206 -8.16 -6.57 21.26
CA LEU A 206 -8.76 -6.17 19.99
C LEU A 206 -9.39 -7.38 19.27
N TYR A 207 -8.70 -8.52 19.26
CA TYR A 207 -9.24 -9.78 18.73
C TYR A 207 -10.58 -10.15 19.37
N ARG A 208 -10.65 -10.08 20.71
CA ARG A 208 -11.88 -10.42 21.44
C ARG A 208 -13.01 -9.47 21.05
N ILE A 209 -12.78 -8.16 21.03
CA ILE A 209 -13.82 -7.18 20.68
C ILE A 209 -14.35 -7.44 19.25
N LEU A 210 -13.45 -7.67 18.30
CA LEU A 210 -13.80 -7.83 16.89
C LEU A 210 -14.44 -9.18 16.55
N TYR A 211 -14.05 -10.26 17.23
CA TYR A 211 -14.43 -11.63 16.89
C TYR A 211 -15.22 -12.37 17.98
N THR A 212 -15.67 -11.70 19.04
CA THR A 212 -16.64 -12.30 19.98
C THR A 212 -17.92 -12.72 19.27
N ASN A 213 -18.37 -11.93 18.28
CA ASN A 213 -19.43 -12.33 17.36
C ASN A 213 -18.80 -12.73 16.02
N GLU A 214 -18.99 -13.98 15.60
CA GLU A 214 -18.42 -14.50 14.35
C GLU A 214 -19.07 -13.93 13.08
N THR A 215 -20.24 -13.28 13.22
CA THR A 215 -20.93 -12.60 12.09
C THR A 215 -20.30 -11.26 11.73
N ASN A 216 -19.45 -10.68 12.60
CA ASN A 216 -18.81 -9.39 12.36
C ASN A 216 -17.98 -9.44 11.05
N PRO A 217 -18.18 -8.51 10.11
CA PRO A 217 -17.60 -8.58 8.77
C PRO A 217 -16.14 -8.08 8.70
N VAL A 218 -15.42 -8.10 9.82
CA VAL A 218 -14.06 -7.52 9.94
C VAL A 218 -13.12 -8.07 8.88
N GLY A 219 -13.16 -9.38 8.63
CA GLY A 219 -12.34 -10.01 7.59
C GLY A 219 -12.69 -9.50 6.19
N PHE A 220 -13.97 -9.30 5.88
CA PHE A 220 -14.40 -8.83 4.56
C PHE A 220 -14.00 -7.37 4.34
N VAL A 221 -14.14 -6.54 5.37
CA VAL A 221 -13.69 -5.14 5.34
C VAL A 221 -12.17 -5.06 5.16
N ALA A 222 -11.40 -5.84 5.91
CA ALA A 222 -9.95 -5.93 5.73
C ALA A 222 -9.56 -6.37 4.31
N PHE A 223 -10.27 -7.36 3.75
CA PHE A 223 -10.04 -7.81 2.37
C PHE A 223 -10.31 -6.69 1.35
N LYS A 224 -11.36 -5.88 1.53
CA LYS A 224 -11.63 -4.72 0.66
C LYS A 224 -10.50 -3.69 0.69
N TRP A 225 -9.93 -3.42 1.88
CA TRP A 225 -8.80 -2.51 2.03
C TRP A 225 -7.57 -3.05 1.29
N MET A 226 -7.30 -4.35 1.44
CA MET A 226 -6.22 -5.05 0.74
C MET A 226 -6.40 -5.03 -0.78
N LEU A 227 -7.61 -5.25 -1.29
CA LEU A 227 -7.89 -5.31 -2.74
C LEU A 227 -7.63 -3.97 -3.45
N THR A 228 -7.69 -2.85 -2.71
CA THR A 228 -7.43 -1.51 -3.25
C THR A 228 -6.10 -0.94 -2.80
N TYR A 229 -5.27 -1.72 -2.10
CA TYR A 229 -4.00 -1.30 -1.51
C TYR A 229 -4.17 -0.04 -0.64
N PHE A 230 -5.27 0.03 0.11
CA PHE A 230 -5.60 1.14 1.03
C PHE A 230 -5.68 2.52 0.36
N THR A 231 -5.86 2.58 -0.95
CA THR A 231 -5.88 3.83 -1.72
C THR A 231 -7.05 4.76 -1.38
N ARG A 232 -8.05 4.27 -0.64
CA ARG A 232 -9.22 5.04 -0.20
C ARG A 232 -9.03 5.74 1.14
N PHE A 233 -7.96 5.44 1.87
CA PHE A 233 -7.64 6.09 3.15
C PHE A 233 -6.96 7.44 2.95
N ASN A 234 -7.75 8.49 2.70
CA ASN A 234 -7.21 9.83 2.47
C ASN A 234 -6.38 10.32 3.68
N GLY A 235 -5.21 10.90 3.40
CA GLY A 235 -4.25 11.33 4.43
C GLY A 235 -3.33 10.23 4.99
N LEU A 236 -3.76 8.96 4.99
CA LEU A 236 -2.94 7.83 5.44
C LEU A 236 -2.32 7.03 4.27
N ARG A 237 -2.98 7.02 3.11
CA ARG A 237 -2.59 6.31 1.87
C ARG A 237 -1.11 6.40 1.55
N ASP A 238 -0.55 7.60 1.50
CA ASP A 238 0.84 7.81 1.09
C ASP A 238 1.81 7.12 2.05
N ARG A 239 1.52 7.15 3.35
CA ARG A 239 2.34 6.51 4.37
C ARG A 239 2.24 4.99 4.28
N ILE A 240 1.05 4.45 4.03
CA ILE A 240 0.88 3.01 3.76
C ILE A 240 1.70 2.61 2.53
N TRP A 241 1.66 3.40 1.45
CA TRP A 241 2.36 3.09 0.20
C TRP A 241 3.87 3.17 0.31
N GLU A 242 4.40 4.10 1.10
CA GLU A 242 5.84 4.16 1.42
C GLU A 242 6.31 2.86 2.09
N TYR A 243 5.52 2.34 3.04
CA TYR A 243 5.80 1.06 3.70
C TYR A 243 5.55 -0.14 2.79
N LEU A 244 4.48 -0.16 2.00
CA LEU A 244 4.18 -1.21 1.02
C LEU A 244 5.33 -1.39 0.03
N ILE A 245 5.84 -0.30 -0.54
CA ILE A 245 6.96 -0.36 -1.48
C ILE A 245 8.25 -0.81 -0.79
N PHE A 246 8.43 -0.43 0.47
CA PHE A 246 9.63 -0.81 1.20
C PHE A 246 9.62 -2.26 1.70
N TYR A 247 8.56 -2.69 2.37
CA TYR A 247 8.46 -3.99 3.03
C TYR A 247 7.79 -5.08 2.17
N GLY A 248 7.05 -4.69 1.13
CA GLY A 248 6.25 -5.62 0.33
C GLY A 248 4.82 -5.74 0.84
N PHE A 249 4.04 -6.63 0.22
CA PHE A 249 2.59 -6.72 0.40
C PHE A 249 2.16 -7.05 1.84
N ASP A 250 2.89 -7.91 2.55
CA ASP A 250 2.52 -8.37 3.88
C ASP A 250 2.40 -7.26 4.94
N ILE A 251 3.05 -6.11 4.72
CA ILE A 251 2.94 -4.98 5.64
C ILE A 251 1.51 -4.44 5.75
N LEU A 252 0.69 -4.65 4.72
CA LEU A 252 -0.70 -4.23 4.71
C LEU A 252 -1.50 -4.94 5.81
N TYR A 253 -1.14 -6.18 6.20
CA TYR A 253 -1.81 -6.88 7.29
C TYR A 253 -1.58 -6.18 8.63
N TYR A 254 -0.38 -5.62 8.84
CA TYR A 254 -0.06 -4.84 10.03
C TYR A 254 -0.80 -3.51 10.04
N PHE A 255 -0.90 -2.83 8.89
CA PHE A 255 -1.70 -1.61 8.78
C PHE A 255 -3.17 -1.86 9.07
N THR A 256 -3.76 -2.98 8.62
CA THR A 256 -5.12 -3.35 9.02
C THR A 256 -5.26 -3.42 10.54
N VAL A 257 -4.35 -4.13 11.23
CA VAL A 257 -4.42 -4.25 12.71
C VAL A 257 -4.24 -2.88 13.36
N ALA A 258 -3.29 -2.08 12.88
CA ALA A 258 -3.00 -0.77 13.44
C ALA A 258 -4.15 0.23 13.26
N ILE A 259 -4.84 0.23 12.11
CA ILE A 259 -6.03 1.06 11.86
C ILE A 259 -7.18 0.64 12.77
N LEU A 260 -7.43 -0.67 12.92
CA LEU A 260 -8.45 -1.16 13.86
C LEU A 260 -8.09 -0.82 15.31
N LYS A 261 -6.80 -0.89 15.67
CA LYS A 261 -6.31 -0.51 17.00
C LYS A 261 -6.48 0.99 17.26
N TYR A 262 -6.22 1.83 16.27
CA TYR A 262 -6.38 3.28 16.36
C TYR A 262 -7.82 3.67 16.75
N HIS A 263 -8.80 2.87 16.32
CA HIS A 263 -10.23 3.05 16.60
C HIS A 263 -10.79 2.09 17.67
N GLU A 264 -9.93 1.52 18.54
CA GLU A 264 -10.35 0.50 19.50
C GLU A 264 -11.48 0.99 20.42
N GLU A 265 -11.43 2.24 20.88
CA GLU A 265 -12.43 2.77 21.81
C GLU A 265 -13.81 2.96 21.13
N GLU A 266 -13.85 3.42 19.88
CA GLU A 266 -15.11 3.50 19.12
C GLU A 266 -15.67 2.10 18.81
N ILE A 267 -14.80 1.17 18.40
CA ILE A 267 -15.18 -0.22 18.11
C ILE A 267 -15.76 -0.90 19.35
N LYS A 268 -15.19 -0.63 20.53
CA LYS A 268 -15.62 -1.19 21.82
C LYS A 268 -16.96 -0.64 22.29
N GLN A 269 -17.31 0.58 21.89
CA GLN A 269 -18.58 1.22 22.25
C GLN A 269 -19.71 0.88 21.28
N ALA A 270 -19.38 0.41 20.08
CA ALA A 270 -20.36 0.04 19.07
C ALA A 270 -21.10 -1.26 19.43
N ASP A 271 -22.42 -1.27 19.23
CA ASP A 271 -23.19 -2.50 19.12
C ASP A 271 -22.99 -3.15 17.73
N GLU A 272 -23.64 -4.28 17.46
CA GLU A 272 -23.44 -5.04 16.22
C GLU A 272 -23.75 -4.24 14.95
N GLU A 273 -24.88 -3.51 14.94
CA GLU A 273 -25.28 -2.69 13.79
C GLU A 273 -24.36 -1.48 13.62
N SER A 274 -24.05 -0.79 14.71
CA SER A 274 -23.15 0.36 14.70
C SER A 274 -21.73 -0.04 14.29
N LEU A 275 -21.28 -1.23 14.66
CA LEU A 275 -19.96 -1.75 14.29
C LEU A 275 -19.89 -2.00 12.79
N LEU A 276 -20.92 -2.60 12.18
CA LEU A 276 -20.98 -2.81 10.74
C LEU A 276 -20.88 -1.49 9.98
N LEU A 277 -21.67 -0.49 10.39
CA LEU A 277 -21.66 0.84 9.78
C LEU A 277 -20.30 1.52 9.99
N PHE A 278 -19.76 1.45 11.20
CA PHE A 278 -18.46 2.01 11.56
C PHE A 278 -17.35 1.44 10.69
N LEU A 279 -17.22 0.11 10.63
CA LEU A 279 -16.20 -0.58 9.84
C LEU A 279 -16.30 -0.24 8.35
N GLY A 280 -17.53 -0.05 7.83
CA GLY A 280 -17.76 0.35 6.44
C GLY A 280 -17.34 1.79 6.13
N ASP A 281 -17.27 2.66 7.15
CA ASP A 281 -16.99 4.09 7.02
C ASP A 281 -15.57 4.49 7.43
N ILE A 282 -14.75 3.60 8.00
CA ILE A 282 -13.40 3.94 8.47
C ILE A 282 -12.54 4.62 7.39
N GLU A 283 -12.64 4.18 6.12
CA GLU A 283 -11.86 4.75 5.01
C GLU A 283 -12.12 6.26 4.80
N SER A 284 -13.29 6.77 5.20
CA SER A 284 -13.67 8.18 5.07
C SER A 284 -13.15 9.05 6.21
N LYS A 285 -12.71 8.45 7.32
CA LYS A 285 -12.31 9.15 8.54
C LYS A 285 -10.87 9.63 8.45
N TYR A 286 -10.62 10.80 9.03
CA TYR A 286 -9.26 11.25 9.24
C TYR A 286 -8.57 10.37 10.29
N ILE A 287 -7.41 9.84 9.92
CA ILE A 287 -6.55 9.05 10.79
C ILE A 287 -5.20 9.74 10.84
N GLU A 288 -4.71 10.04 12.05
CA GLU A 288 -3.39 10.67 12.20
C GLU A 288 -2.30 9.66 11.80
N PRO A 289 -1.52 9.92 10.73
CA PRO A 289 -0.69 8.88 10.15
C PRO A 289 0.45 8.39 11.04
N ASN A 290 1.05 9.27 11.84
CA ASN A 290 2.20 8.88 12.68
C ASN A 290 1.78 7.95 13.82
N THR A 291 0.57 8.09 14.33
CA THR A 291 0.01 7.23 15.38
C THR A 291 -0.16 5.82 14.84
N VAL A 292 -0.76 5.65 13.67
CA VAL A 292 -0.87 4.33 13.01
C VAL A 292 0.51 3.75 12.69
N VAL A 293 1.42 4.55 12.12
CA VAL A 293 2.79 4.10 11.83
C VAL A 293 3.52 3.64 13.10
N ASN A 294 3.36 4.34 14.23
CA ASN A 294 3.95 3.93 15.50
C ASN A 294 3.41 2.57 15.97
N ILE A 295 2.10 2.33 15.83
CA ILE A 295 1.48 1.04 16.16
C ILE A 295 2.03 -0.07 15.24
N VAL A 296 2.14 0.19 13.93
CA VAL A 296 2.74 -0.76 12.97
C VAL A 296 4.17 -1.15 13.37
N GLU A 297 5.03 -0.15 13.63
CA GLU A 297 6.43 -0.36 14.04
C GLU A 297 6.57 -1.08 15.39
N GLU A 298 5.61 -0.89 16.30
CA GLU A 298 5.52 -1.68 17.52
C GLU A 298 5.18 -3.13 17.23
N TYR A 299 4.11 -3.38 16.49
CA TYR A 299 3.69 -4.74 16.14
C TYR A 299 4.73 -5.52 15.33
N MET A 300 5.45 -4.87 14.41
CA MET A 300 6.54 -5.50 13.67
C MET A 300 7.69 -5.99 14.57
N ARG A 301 7.88 -5.40 15.77
CA ARG A 301 8.91 -5.84 16.72
C ARG A 301 8.51 -7.06 17.55
N HIS A 302 7.22 -7.42 17.55
CA HIS A 302 6.65 -8.50 18.37
C HIS A 302 6.40 -9.81 17.60
N VAL A 303 6.69 -9.86 16.31
CA VAL A 303 6.53 -11.04 15.44
C VAL A 303 7.85 -11.74 15.22
#